data_AF-A0A0F9PL67-F1
#
_entry.id   AF-A0A0F9PL67-F1
#
_cell.length_a   1.000
_cell.length_b   1.000
_cell.length_c   1.000
_cell.angle_alpha   90.00
_cell.angle_beta   90.00
_cell.angle_gamma   90.00
#
_symmetry.space_group_name_H-M   'P 1'
#
loop_
_entity.id
_entity.type
_entity.pdbx_description
1 polymer ?
#
loop_
_entity_poly.entity_id
_entity_poly.type
_entity_poly.pdbx_seq_one_letter_code
_entity_poly.pdbx_strand_id
1 'polypeptide(L)' 'NLDRCIGCGNCVTTCGMKAMKLYKKGKSITPPKSSGRLYAKMIIKKRGLWGTIKMAGKILTGMKV' A
#
# COMPACT_ATOMS: atom_id res chain seq x y z
N ASN A 1 -12.90 13.89 -11.89
CA ASN A 1 -11.68 13.77 -11.07
C ASN A 1 -11.64 12.42 -10.34
N LEU A 2 -11.93 11.31 -11.05
CA LEU A 2 -11.92 9.95 -10.47
C LEU A 2 -10.48 9.45 -10.24
N ASP A 3 -9.55 9.98 -11.02
CA ASP A 3 -8.10 9.81 -10.91
C ASP A 3 -7.53 10.19 -9.53
N ARG A 4 -8.19 11.10 -8.80
CA ARG A 4 -7.79 11.51 -7.44
C ARG A 4 -8.65 10.88 -6.33
N CYS A 5 -9.75 10.21 -6.67
CA CYS A 5 -10.65 9.63 -5.68
C CYS A 5 -10.02 8.40 -5.03
N ILE A 6 -9.85 8.42 -3.70
CA ILE A 6 -9.30 7.28 -2.94
C ILE A 6 -10.38 6.38 -2.36
N GLY A 7 -11.67 6.74 -2.49
CA GLY A 7 -12.79 5.96 -1.95
C GLY A 7 -12.95 6.06 -0.43
N CYS A 8 -12.62 7.21 0.18
CA CYS A 8 -12.74 7.42 1.63
C CYS A 8 -14.20 7.49 2.15
N GLY A 9 -15.15 7.86 1.28
CA GLY A 9 -16.57 7.91 1.63
C GLY A 9 -17.08 9.23 2.22
N ASN A 10 -16.22 10.23 2.46
CA ASN A 10 -16.65 11.53 3.02
C ASN A 10 -17.76 12.20 2.21
N CYS A 11 -17.71 12.11 0.88
CA CYS A 11 -18.76 12.69 0.03
C CYS A 11 -20.13 12.03 0.24
N VAL A 12 -20.16 10.72 0.54
CA VAL A 12 -21.40 9.96 0.74
C VAL A 12 -22.06 10.35 2.06
N THR A 13 -21.28 10.49 3.14
CA THR A 13 -21.81 10.82 4.48
C THR A 13 -22.32 12.25 4.59
N THR A 14 -21.73 13.20 3.87
CA THR A 14 -22.12 14.61 3.92
C THR A 14 -23.27 14.97 2.97
N CYS A 15 -23.65 14.07 2.06
CA CYS A 15 -24.68 14.36 1.06
C CYS A 15 -26.09 14.29 1.66
N GLY A 16 -26.67 15.44 2.01
CA GLY A 16 -28.04 15.52 2.54
C GLY A 16 -29.11 14.95 1.60
N MET A 17 -28.88 15.04 0.29
CA MET A 17 -29.78 14.47 -0.73
C MET A 17 -29.62 12.95 -0.92
N LYS A 18 -28.61 12.33 -0.29
CA LYS A 18 -28.29 10.90 -0.45
C LYS A 18 -28.07 10.46 -1.91
N ALA A 19 -27.52 11.35 -2.73
CA ALA A 19 -27.33 11.13 -4.16
C ALA A 19 -26.16 10.19 -4.50
N MET A 20 -25.22 9.98 -3.57
CA MET A 20 -24.00 9.20 -3.80
C MET A 20 -24.00 7.88 -3.02
N LYS A 21 -23.34 6.86 -3.58
CA LYS A 21 -23.14 5.55 -2.96
C LYS A 21 -21.68 5.13 -3.07
N LEU A 22 -21.16 4.46 -2.03
CA LEU A 22 -19.82 3.86 -2.03
C LEU A 22 -19.94 2.34 -2.18
N TYR A 23 -19.21 1.77 -3.13
CA TYR A 23 -19.21 0.33 -3.39
C TYR A 23 -17.85 -0.28 -3.08
N LYS A 24 -17.86 -1.50 -2.52
CA LYS A 24 -16.64 -2.28 -2.29
C LYS A 24 -16.10 -2.80 -3.62
N LYS A 25 -14.78 -2.73 -3.81
CA LYS A 25 -14.12 -3.32 -4.98
C LYS A 25 -14.28 -4.85 -4.95
N GLY A 26 -14.49 -5.46 -6.12
CA GLY A 26 -14.67 -6.91 -6.24
C GLY A 26 -13.44 -7.73 -5.82
N LYS A 27 -12.23 -7.16 -5.94
CA LYS A 27 -10.99 -7.80 -5.46
C LYS A 27 -10.40 -7.01 -4.30
N SER A 28 -10.30 -7.65 -3.14
CA SER A 28 -9.56 -7.16 -1.98
C SER A 28 -8.25 -7.93 -1.83
N ILE A 29 -7.16 -7.23 -1.58
CA ILE A 29 -5.85 -7.84 -1.32
C ILE A 29 -5.69 -7.96 0.20
N THR A 30 -5.41 -9.15 0.71
CA THR A 30 -5.14 -9.36 2.13
C THR A 30 -3.66 -9.10 2.43
N PRO A 31 -3.33 -8.18 3.35
CA PRO A 31 -1.93 -7.97 3.74
C PRO A 31 -1.40 -9.19 4.50
N PRO A 32 -0.08 -9.45 4.47
CA PRO A 32 0.54 -10.45 5.34
C PRO A 32 0.25 -10.16 6.82
N LYS A 33 0.06 -11.22 7.61
CA LYS A 33 -0.28 -11.10 9.03
C LYS A 33 0.80 -10.43 9.89
N SER A 34 2.07 -10.53 9.50
CA SER A 34 3.18 -9.94 10.26
C SER A 34 3.71 -8.66 9.62
N SER A 35 4.01 -7.68 10.47
CA SER A 35 4.61 -6.39 10.08
C SER A 35 5.91 -6.59 9.30
N GLY A 36 6.81 -7.44 9.79
CA GLY A 36 8.08 -7.74 9.11
C GLY A 36 7.89 -8.26 7.69
N ARG A 37 6.93 -9.17 7.47
CA ARG A 37 6.64 -9.72 6.13
C ARG A 37 5.96 -8.69 5.23
N LEU A 38 5.12 -7.82 5.80
CA LEU A 38 4.52 -6.70 5.08
C LEU A 38 5.62 -5.73 4.58
N TYR A 39 6.52 -5.28 5.46
CA TYR A 39 7.63 -4.39 5.09
C TYR A 39 8.59 -5.02 4.09
N ALA A 40 8.95 -6.30 4.26
CA ALA A 40 9.78 -7.02 3.29
C ALA A 40 9.13 -7.05 1.90
N LYS A 41 7.83 -7.37 1.79
CA LYS A 41 7.10 -7.34 0.51
C LYS A 41 7.08 -5.93 -0.11
N MET A 42 6.89 -4.89 0.71
CA MET A 42 6.90 -3.51 0.22
C MET A 42 8.27 -3.10 -0.32
N ILE A 43 9.36 -3.46 0.38
CA ILE A 43 10.74 -3.16 -0.06
C ILE A 43 11.06 -3.88 -1.36
N ILE A 44 10.79 -5.18 -1.45
CA ILE A 44 11.02 -5.98 -2.67
C ILE A 44 10.25 -5.40 -3.85
N LYS A 45 8.99 -5.01 -3.65
CA LYS A 45 8.17 -4.40 -4.71
C LYS A 45 8.69 -3.02 -5.13
N LYS A 46 9.18 -2.21 -4.20
CA LYS A 46 9.65 -0.84 -4.47
C LYS A 46 11.06 -0.78 -5.07
N ARG A 47 11.96 -1.67 -4.64
CA ARG A 47 13.39 -1.66 -5.03
C ARG A 47 13.78 -2.78 -5.99
N GLY A 48 12.86 -3.71 -6.28
CA GLY A 48 13.15 -4.93 -7.02
C GLY A 48 14.01 -5.91 -6.23
N LEU A 49 14.23 -7.09 -6.80
CA LEU A 49 15.04 -8.15 -6.19
C LEU A 49 16.49 -7.69 -5.99
N TRP A 50 17.10 -7.13 -7.04
CA TRP A 50 18.49 -6.68 -7.03
C TRP A 50 18.73 -5.56 -6.01
N GLY A 51 17.85 -4.55 -5.97
CA GLY A 51 17.96 -3.45 -5.00
C GLY A 51 17.77 -3.90 -3.56
N THR A 52 16.97 -4.95 -3.34
CA THR A 52 16.79 -5.56 -2.00
C THR A 52 18.03 -6.34 -1.58
N ILE A 53 18.63 -7.14 -2.46
CA ILE A 53 19.88 -7.87 -2.19
C ILE A 53 21.02 -6.89 -1.86
N LYS A 54 21.18 -5.82 -2.64
CA LYS A 54 22.19 -4.79 -2.39
C LYS A 54 22.00 -4.10 -1.03
N MET A 55 20.76 -3.82 -0.64
CA MET A 55 20.45 -3.25 0.67
C MET A 55 20.79 -4.22 1.80
N ALA A 56 20.36 -5.49 1.68
CA ALA A 56 20.67 -6.50 2.68
C ALA A 56 22.18 -6.70 2.83
N GLY A 57 22.93 -6.72 1.72
CA GLY A 57 24.38 -6.76 1.72
C GLY A 57 24.98 -5.60 2.51
N LYS A 58 24.55 -4.35 2.26
CA LYS A 58 25.01 -3.18 3.01
C LYS A 58 24.72 -3.27 4.51
N ILE A 59 23.56 -3.79 4.91
CA ILE A 59 23.22 -3.98 6.33
C ILE A 59 24.17 -4.99 6.97
N LEU A 60 24.38 -6.13 6.31
CA LEU A 60 25.23 -7.20 6.82
C LEU A 60 26.70 -6.78 6.93
N THR A 61 27.17 -5.92 6.02
CA THR A 61 28.54 -5.40 6.03
C THR A 61 28.72 -4.13 6.88
N GLY A 62 27.67 -3.65 7.57
CA GLY A 62 27.70 -2.41 8.35
C GLY A 62 27.85 -1.14 7.52
N MET A 63 27.66 -1.21 6.20
CA MET A 63 27.72 -0.07 5.30
C MET A 63 26.44 0.77 5.39
N LYS A 64 26.57 2.08 5.16
CA LYS A 64 25.43 3.01 5.16
C LYS A 64 24.37 2.60 4.12
N VAL A 65 23.15 2.35 4.63
CA VAL A 65 21.97 1.94 3.85
C VAL A 65 21.27 3.07 3.15
#